data_AF-A0A522SYT7-F1
#
_entry.id   AF-A0A522SYT7-F1
#
_cell.length_a   1.000
_cell.length_b   1.000
_cell.length_c   1.000
_cell.angle_alpha   90.00
_cell.angle_beta   90.00
_cell.angle_gamma   90.00
#
_symmetry.space_group_name_H-M   'P 1'
#
loop_
_entity.id
_entity.type
_entity.pdbx_description
1 polymer ?
#
loop_
_entity_poly.entity_id
_entity_poly.type
_entity_poly.pdbx_seq_one_letter_code
_entity_poly.pdbx_strand_id
1 'polypeptide(L)'
;MSNKRIDFSQLGGFPLTQDALDFMQQSYRNALVGVAQLAGDAVILSGMIDNGTAVTDGWILYNGELLPFLAGNKQTYFIIEDITGTDQFQDNTIRIIYHTRQARFGSGTGQIAYSALVRLNTVLGMQTNYTSLSNALTAVQNSLNAHIANTLNPHGVTKVQVGLGNLPNAKSDAINLNDTNTLATSAAVFALANMILLTGSIYLGDIPGPNDNGAASVTVNLANAVTGAYIVIGSIRSAGTNVNNDNNVIWVVRSLTANSFVLSVRELFSSTQDIYFDYALIKVS
;
A
#
# COMPACT_ATOMS: atom_id res chain seq x y z
N MET A 1 -44.44 -10.39 -39.86
CA MET A 1 -44.68 -9.44 -40.96
C MET A 1 -43.53 -9.57 -41.93
N SER A 2 -43.77 -10.03 -43.15
CA SER A 2 -42.77 -9.91 -44.21
C SER A 2 -42.96 -8.58 -44.92
N ASN A 3 -41.88 -7.91 -45.31
CA ASN A 3 -41.95 -6.62 -46.01
C ASN A 3 -42.48 -6.75 -47.45
N LYS A 4 -42.49 -7.97 -48.02
CA LYS A 4 -43.03 -8.29 -49.35
C LYS A 4 -44.12 -9.36 -49.23
N ARG A 5 -45.30 -9.13 -49.84
CA ARG A 5 -46.45 -10.05 -49.85
C ARG A 5 -47.09 -10.11 -51.23
N ILE A 6 -47.45 -11.31 -51.67
CA ILE A 6 -48.35 -11.54 -52.81
C ILE A 6 -49.74 -11.88 -52.26
N ASP A 7 -50.79 -11.33 -52.86
CA ASP A 7 -52.17 -11.67 -52.53
C ASP A 7 -52.73 -12.69 -53.52
N PHE A 8 -52.79 -13.95 -53.08
CA PHE A 8 -53.32 -15.06 -53.88
C PHE A 8 -54.85 -15.19 -53.83
N SER A 9 -55.56 -14.31 -53.11
CA SER A 9 -57.02 -14.41 -52.95
C SER A 9 -57.83 -13.86 -54.14
N GLN A 10 -57.17 -13.20 -55.09
CA GLN A 10 -57.81 -12.58 -56.25
C GLN A 10 -58.36 -13.63 -57.22
N LEU A 11 -59.61 -13.45 -57.67
CA LEU A 11 -60.24 -14.29 -58.69
C LEU A 11 -59.56 -14.04 -60.05
N GLY A 12 -59.41 -15.09 -60.88
CA GLY A 12 -58.82 -14.99 -62.22
C GLY A 12 -57.50 -15.73 -62.42
N GLY A 13 -56.93 -16.33 -61.36
CA GLY A 13 -55.73 -17.16 -61.44
C GLY A 13 -54.45 -16.32 -61.54
N PHE A 14 -53.71 -16.22 -60.44
CA PHE A 14 -52.40 -15.55 -60.46
C PHE A 14 -51.34 -16.46 -61.10
N PRO A 15 -50.65 -16.03 -62.17
CA PRO A 15 -49.67 -16.87 -62.85
C PRO A 15 -48.41 -17.05 -62.01
N LEU A 16 -47.93 -18.29 -61.87
CA LEU A 16 -46.70 -18.62 -61.15
C LEU A 16 -45.48 -18.43 -62.05
N THR A 17 -45.13 -17.16 -62.29
CA THR A 17 -43.96 -16.79 -63.10
C THR A 17 -42.67 -16.80 -62.28
N GLN A 18 -41.52 -16.78 -62.97
CA GLN A 18 -40.22 -16.65 -62.35
C GLN A 18 -40.13 -15.37 -61.50
N ASP A 19 -40.68 -14.25 -61.98
CA ASP A 19 -40.70 -12.98 -61.25
C ASP A 19 -41.52 -13.06 -59.95
N ALA A 20 -42.65 -13.77 -59.95
CA ALA A 20 -43.46 -13.96 -58.75
C ALA A 20 -42.73 -14.79 -57.69
N LEU A 21 -42.01 -15.84 -58.13
CA LEU A 21 -41.20 -16.67 -57.25
C LEU A 21 -39.96 -15.92 -56.75
N ASP A 22 -39.30 -15.12 -57.59
CA ASP A 22 -38.19 -14.26 -57.18
C ASP A 22 -38.64 -13.21 -56.15
N PHE A 23 -39.80 -12.58 -56.35
CA PHE A 23 -40.38 -11.67 -55.37
C PHE A 23 -40.61 -12.35 -54.02
N MET A 24 -41.09 -13.60 -54.02
CA MET A 24 -41.21 -14.41 -52.81
C MET A 24 -39.84 -14.76 -52.21
N GLN A 25 -38.84 -15.12 -53.01
CA GLN A 25 -37.50 -15.45 -52.53
C GLN A 25 -36.82 -14.25 -51.86
N GLN A 26 -36.91 -13.07 -52.46
CA GLN A 26 -36.36 -11.84 -51.88
C GLN A 26 -37.06 -11.43 -50.57
N SER A 27 -38.33 -11.80 -50.39
CA SER A 27 -39.14 -11.47 -49.20
C SER A 27 -38.46 -11.96 -47.92
N TYR A 28 -38.12 -13.25 -47.84
CA TYR A 28 -37.46 -13.79 -46.65
C TYR A 28 -35.96 -13.53 -46.63
N ARG A 29 -35.27 -13.47 -47.80
CA ARG A 29 -33.83 -13.17 -47.84
C ARG A 29 -33.53 -11.80 -47.23
N ASN A 30 -34.25 -10.76 -47.65
CA ASN A 30 -34.02 -9.39 -47.18
C ASN A 30 -34.37 -9.25 -45.69
N ALA A 31 -35.46 -9.89 -45.25
CA ALA A 31 -35.85 -9.87 -43.84
C ALA A 31 -34.82 -10.57 -42.95
N LEU A 32 -34.32 -11.74 -43.35
CA LEU A 32 -33.32 -12.49 -42.59
C LEU A 32 -31.97 -11.78 -42.53
N VAL A 33 -31.51 -11.21 -43.64
CA VAL A 33 -30.27 -10.41 -43.67
C VAL A 33 -30.40 -9.18 -42.77
N GLY A 34 -31.52 -8.46 -42.84
CA GLY A 34 -31.75 -7.29 -41.99
C GLY A 34 -31.72 -7.60 -40.48
N VAL A 35 -32.28 -8.74 -40.07
CA VAL A 35 -32.20 -9.19 -38.66
C VAL A 35 -30.80 -9.68 -38.32
N ALA A 36 -30.13 -10.39 -39.23
CA ALA A 36 -28.78 -10.90 -39.01
C ALA A 36 -27.77 -9.75 -38.80
N GLN A 37 -27.91 -8.64 -39.51
CA GLN A 37 -27.05 -7.45 -39.36
C GLN A 37 -26.99 -6.89 -37.93
N LEU A 38 -27.97 -7.17 -37.07
CA LEU A 38 -27.91 -6.81 -35.64
C LEU A 38 -26.68 -7.43 -34.93
N ALA A 39 -26.23 -8.59 -35.41
CA ALA A 39 -25.08 -9.30 -34.86
C ALA A 39 -23.73 -8.68 -35.25
N GLY A 40 -23.70 -7.73 -36.19
CA GLY A 40 -22.47 -7.14 -36.73
C GLY A 40 -21.92 -7.92 -37.93
N ASP A 41 -20.62 -7.87 -38.16
CA ASP A 41 -19.95 -8.57 -39.25
C ASP A 41 -18.81 -9.46 -38.75
N ALA A 42 -18.48 -10.49 -39.51
CA ALA A 42 -17.50 -11.52 -39.14
C ALA A 42 -17.83 -12.19 -37.79
N VAL A 43 -19.07 -12.67 -37.65
CA VAL A 43 -19.55 -13.29 -36.41
C VAL A 43 -20.09 -14.69 -36.63
N ILE A 44 -19.92 -15.54 -35.61
CA ILE A 44 -20.56 -16.86 -35.51
C ILE A 44 -21.90 -16.68 -34.80
N LEU A 45 -22.99 -16.99 -35.50
CA LEU A 45 -24.35 -16.81 -35.01
C LEU A 45 -24.86 -18.04 -34.25
N SER A 46 -24.62 -19.23 -34.80
CA SER A 46 -25.08 -20.49 -34.23
C SER A 46 -24.19 -21.65 -34.68
N GLY A 47 -24.22 -22.75 -33.92
CA GLY A 47 -23.39 -23.91 -34.21
C GLY A 47 -21.90 -23.59 -34.19
N MET A 48 -21.15 -24.19 -35.10
CA MET A 48 -19.68 -24.10 -35.19
C MET A 48 -18.97 -24.41 -33.87
N ILE A 49 -19.42 -25.44 -33.16
CA ILE A 49 -18.83 -25.84 -31.88
C ILE A 49 -17.46 -26.46 -32.17
N ASP A 50 -16.42 -25.84 -31.62
CA ASP A 50 -15.04 -26.27 -31.72
C ASP A 50 -14.73 -27.30 -30.63
N ASN A 51 -14.40 -28.53 -31.02
CA ASN A 51 -14.02 -29.61 -30.11
C ASN A 51 -12.50 -29.80 -30.00
N GLY A 52 -11.72 -28.85 -30.52
CA GLY A 52 -10.25 -28.87 -30.55
C GLY A 52 -9.67 -29.36 -31.87
N THR A 53 -10.30 -30.34 -32.53
CA THR A 53 -9.81 -30.94 -33.79
C THR A 53 -10.73 -30.68 -34.98
N ALA A 54 -12.02 -30.44 -34.74
CA ALA A 54 -13.05 -30.18 -35.72
C ALA A 54 -14.02 -29.12 -35.23
N VAL A 55 -14.75 -28.55 -36.19
CA VAL A 55 -15.84 -27.61 -35.93
C VAL A 55 -17.10 -28.17 -36.55
N THR A 56 -18.21 -28.15 -35.81
CA THR A 56 -19.52 -28.62 -36.31
C THR A 56 -20.11 -27.67 -37.34
N ASP A 57 -21.23 -28.07 -37.96
CA ASP A 57 -22.02 -27.17 -38.80
C ASP A 57 -22.50 -25.97 -37.99
N GLY A 58 -22.77 -24.87 -38.69
CA GLY A 58 -23.34 -23.67 -38.09
C GLY A 58 -23.64 -22.58 -39.09
N TRP A 59 -23.77 -21.36 -38.58
CA TRP A 59 -24.08 -20.17 -39.37
C TRP A 59 -23.15 -19.03 -38.99
N ILE A 60 -22.68 -18.33 -40.02
CA ILE A 60 -21.86 -17.12 -39.88
C ILE A 60 -22.52 -15.96 -40.60
N LEU A 61 -22.18 -14.76 -40.15
CA LEU A 61 -22.45 -13.53 -40.89
C LEU A 61 -21.10 -12.92 -41.28
N TYR A 62 -20.89 -12.76 -42.58
CA TYR A 62 -19.61 -12.26 -43.11
C TYR A 62 -19.85 -11.40 -44.35
N ASN A 63 -19.23 -10.22 -44.40
CA ASN A 63 -19.49 -9.16 -45.39
C ASN A 63 -20.99 -8.87 -45.58
N GLY A 64 -21.76 -8.93 -44.50
CA GLY A 64 -23.22 -8.71 -44.53
C GLY A 64 -24.04 -9.84 -45.16
N GLU A 65 -23.42 -10.99 -45.46
CA GLU A 65 -24.08 -12.19 -46.00
C GLU A 65 -24.22 -13.27 -44.92
N LEU A 66 -25.44 -13.79 -44.74
CA LEU A 66 -25.72 -14.91 -43.86
C LEU A 66 -25.39 -16.22 -44.58
N LEU A 67 -24.38 -16.95 -44.09
CA LEU A 67 -23.83 -18.13 -44.76
C LEU A 67 -23.87 -19.35 -43.83
N PRO A 68 -24.30 -20.52 -44.33
CA PRO A 68 -24.08 -21.77 -43.62
C PRO A 68 -22.58 -22.10 -43.63
N PHE A 69 -22.08 -22.60 -42.50
CA PHE A 69 -20.72 -23.10 -42.37
C PHE A 69 -20.76 -24.62 -42.25
N LEU A 70 -20.09 -25.32 -43.17
CA LEU A 70 -20.02 -26.78 -43.19
C LEU A 70 -18.97 -27.29 -42.20
N ALA A 71 -19.34 -28.34 -41.46
CA ALA A 71 -18.48 -29.02 -40.53
C ALA A 71 -17.21 -29.53 -41.22
N GLY A 72 -16.13 -29.59 -40.45
CA GLY A 72 -14.89 -30.15 -40.94
C GLY A 72 -13.77 -30.10 -39.91
N ASN A 73 -12.65 -30.70 -40.27
CA ASN A 73 -11.43 -30.60 -39.48
C ASN A 73 -11.04 -29.12 -39.36
N LYS A 74 -10.71 -28.70 -38.15
CA LYS A 74 -10.37 -27.32 -37.83
C LYS A 74 -9.13 -26.92 -38.62
N GLN A 75 -9.22 -25.80 -39.33
CA GLN A 75 -8.12 -25.20 -40.07
C GLN A 75 -7.95 -23.73 -39.71
N THR A 76 -6.82 -23.15 -40.09
CA THR A 76 -6.52 -21.73 -39.86
C THR A 76 -7.38 -20.80 -40.73
N TYR A 77 -7.81 -21.29 -41.89
CA TYR A 77 -8.55 -20.51 -42.87
C TYR A 77 -9.83 -21.23 -43.32
N PHE A 78 -10.82 -20.43 -43.66
CA PHE A 78 -12.01 -20.88 -44.37
C PHE A 78 -12.14 -20.12 -45.69
N ILE A 79 -12.91 -20.69 -46.61
CA ILE A 79 -13.26 -20.09 -47.88
C ILE A 79 -14.79 -20.07 -48.02
N ILE A 80 -15.28 -19.17 -48.85
CA ILE A 80 -16.68 -19.15 -49.27
C ILE A 80 -16.71 -19.72 -50.69
N GLU A 81 -17.59 -20.70 -50.91
CA GLU A 81 -17.75 -21.36 -52.20
C GLU A 81 -19.19 -21.23 -52.71
N ASP A 82 -19.30 -21.10 -54.04
CA ASP A 82 -20.57 -21.13 -54.78
C ASP A 82 -20.75 -22.54 -55.37
N ILE A 83 -21.80 -23.25 -54.93
CA ILE A 83 -22.16 -24.57 -55.43
C ILE A 83 -23.33 -24.42 -56.39
N THR A 84 -23.19 -24.99 -57.59
CA THR A 84 -24.22 -24.97 -58.63
C THR A 84 -24.86 -26.35 -58.80
N GLY A 85 -26.19 -26.41 -58.84
CA GLY A 85 -26.97 -27.59 -59.19
C GLY A 85 -27.66 -27.43 -60.55
N THR A 86 -27.76 -28.51 -61.29
CA THR A 86 -28.39 -28.55 -62.62
C THR A 86 -29.69 -29.31 -62.61
N ASP A 87 -30.60 -28.95 -63.52
CA ASP A 87 -31.80 -29.73 -63.79
C ASP A 87 -32.12 -29.74 -65.30
N GLN A 88 -32.90 -30.73 -65.74
CA GLN A 88 -33.34 -30.87 -67.11
C GLN A 88 -34.69 -30.20 -67.32
N PHE A 89 -34.78 -29.34 -68.33
CA PHE A 89 -36.01 -28.64 -68.68
C PHE A 89 -36.89 -29.47 -69.64
N GLN A 90 -38.14 -29.05 -69.79
CA GLN A 90 -39.13 -29.67 -70.68
C GLN A 90 -38.71 -29.68 -72.17
N ASP A 91 -37.73 -28.86 -72.55
CA ASP A 91 -37.11 -28.83 -73.88
C ASP A 91 -35.92 -29.80 -74.00
N ASN A 92 -35.72 -30.66 -73.01
CA ASN A 92 -34.64 -31.65 -72.93
C ASN A 92 -33.23 -31.05 -72.79
N THR A 93 -33.12 -29.77 -72.40
CA THR A 93 -31.83 -29.09 -72.13
C THR A 93 -31.53 -29.06 -70.64
N ILE A 94 -30.28 -29.37 -70.27
CA ILE A 94 -29.79 -29.22 -68.90
C ILE A 94 -29.36 -27.77 -68.68
N ARG A 95 -29.80 -27.15 -67.57
CA ARG A 95 -29.35 -25.82 -67.16
C ARG A 95 -28.94 -25.82 -65.70
N ILE A 96 -28.06 -24.89 -65.33
CA ILE A 96 -27.73 -24.58 -63.93
C ILE A 96 -28.85 -23.70 -63.36
N ILE A 97 -29.46 -24.13 -62.26
CA ILE A 97 -30.61 -23.44 -61.65
C ILE A 97 -30.39 -23.18 -60.17
N TYR A 98 -29.82 -24.16 -59.46
CA TYR A 98 -29.63 -24.05 -58.02
C TYR A 98 -28.27 -23.43 -57.74
N HIS A 99 -28.25 -22.35 -56.96
CA HIS A 99 -27.03 -21.71 -56.49
C HIS A 99 -27.04 -21.68 -54.97
N THR A 100 -26.06 -22.30 -54.34
CA THR A 100 -25.89 -22.33 -52.89
C THR A 100 -24.52 -21.77 -52.54
N ARG A 101 -24.51 -20.70 -51.74
CA ARG A 101 -23.28 -20.18 -51.12
C ARG A 101 -23.11 -20.77 -49.74
N GLN A 102 -21.92 -21.24 -49.44
CA GLN A 102 -21.58 -21.76 -48.12
C GLN A 102 -20.12 -21.47 -47.78
N ALA A 103 -19.83 -21.43 -46.48
CA ALA A 103 -18.48 -21.38 -45.96
C ALA A 103 -18.02 -22.79 -45.55
N ARG A 104 -16.75 -23.09 -45.75
CA ARG A 104 -16.12 -24.30 -45.18
C ARG A 104 -14.64 -24.06 -44.96
N PHE A 105 -14.02 -24.90 -44.13
CA PHE A 105 -12.57 -24.88 -44.02
C PHE A 105 -11.89 -25.19 -45.35
N GLY A 106 -10.81 -24.46 -45.63
CA GLY A 106 -10.05 -24.56 -46.85
C GLY A 106 -9.04 -23.42 -46.99
N SER A 107 -8.09 -23.60 -47.89
CA SER A 107 -7.06 -22.63 -48.23
C SER A 107 -7.07 -22.34 -49.73
N GLY A 108 -6.55 -21.17 -50.13
CA GLY A 108 -6.51 -20.73 -51.52
C GLY A 108 -6.82 -19.24 -51.72
N THR A 109 -7.14 -18.86 -52.96
CA THR A 109 -7.52 -17.49 -53.30
C THR A 109 -8.81 -17.09 -52.58
N GLY A 110 -8.80 -15.94 -51.90
CA GLY A 110 -9.95 -15.46 -51.15
C GLY A 110 -10.13 -16.12 -49.77
N GLN A 111 -9.12 -16.81 -49.25
CA GLN A 111 -9.16 -17.38 -47.90
C GLN A 111 -9.27 -16.32 -46.82
N ILE A 112 -10.04 -16.63 -45.77
CA ILE A 112 -10.31 -15.75 -44.63
C ILE A 112 -9.84 -16.47 -43.37
N ALA A 113 -9.17 -15.74 -42.48
CA ALA A 113 -8.70 -16.31 -41.23
C ALA A 113 -9.90 -16.73 -40.35
N TYR A 114 -9.91 -17.98 -39.88
CA TYR A 114 -10.94 -18.47 -38.97
C TYR A 114 -10.99 -17.65 -37.67
N SER A 115 -9.82 -17.19 -37.19
CA SER A 115 -9.71 -16.31 -36.01
C SER A 115 -10.31 -14.92 -36.20
N ALA A 116 -10.68 -14.53 -37.42
CA ALA A 116 -11.39 -13.27 -37.66
C ALA A 116 -12.86 -13.36 -37.25
N LEU A 117 -13.43 -14.57 -37.14
CA LEU A 117 -14.80 -14.77 -36.69
C LEU A 117 -14.90 -14.71 -35.17
N VAL A 118 -15.80 -13.87 -34.67
CA VAL A 118 -16.07 -13.74 -33.23
C VAL A 118 -17.38 -14.46 -32.88
N ARG A 119 -17.37 -15.27 -31.82
CA ARG A 119 -18.60 -15.86 -31.28
C ARG A 119 -19.30 -14.85 -30.37
N LEU A 120 -20.58 -14.61 -30.64
CA LEU A 120 -21.39 -13.75 -29.78
C LEU A 120 -21.89 -14.49 -28.54
N ASN A 121 -21.91 -13.78 -27.41
CA ASN A 121 -22.66 -14.22 -26.24
C ASN A 121 -24.15 -14.09 -26.51
N THR A 122 -24.94 -15.03 -26.01
CA THR A 122 -26.40 -14.91 -26.06
C THR A 122 -26.87 -13.79 -25.15
N VAL A 123 -28.07 -13.24 -25.42
CA VAL A 123 -28.70 -12.22 -24.55
C VAL A 123 -28.83 -12.75 -23.11
N LEU A 124 -29.12 -14.04 -22.95
CA LEU A 124 -29.14 -14.71 -21.64
C LEU A 124 -27.75 -14.69 -20.97
N GLY A 125 -26.69 -15.01 -21.72
CA GLY A 125 -25.32 -14.93 -21.20
C GLY A 125 -24.91 -13.50 -20.80
N MET A 126 -25.35 -12.50 -21.57
CA MET A 126 -25.13 -11.09 -21.21
C MET A 126 -25.87 -10.70 -19.92
N GLN A 127 -27.09 -11.19 -19.70
CA GLN A 127 -27.83 -10.99 -18.45
C GLN A 127 -27.10 -11.61 -17.24
N THR A 128 -26.51 -12.79 -17.42
CA THR A 128 -25.67 -13.42 -16.39
C THR A 128 -24.44 -12.56 -16.08
N ASN A 129 -23.74 -12.07 -17.11
CA ASN A 129 -22.57 -11.21 -16.92
C ASN A 129 -22.92 -9.91 -16.18
N TYR A 130 -24.05 -9.29 -16.52
CA TYR A 130 -24.54 -8.09 -15.83
C TYR A 130 -24.83 -8.36 -14.35
N THR A 131 -25.51 -9.47 -14.04
CA THR A 131 -25.79 -9.88 -12.67
C THR A 131 -24.50 -10.11 -11.87
N SER A 132 -23.51 -10.79 -12.46
CA SER A 132 -22.21 -11.02 -11.84
C SER A 132 -21.47 -9.70 -11.54
N LEU A 133 -21.49 -8.75 -12.48
CA LEU A 133 -20.90 -7.43 -12.27
C LEU A 133 -21.61 -6.65 -11.15
N SER A 134 -22.95 -6.67 -11.14
CA SER A 134 -23.76 -6.04 -10.09
C SER A 134 -23.44 -6.62 -8.70
N ASN A 135 -23.27 -7.93 -8.60
CA ASN A 135 -22.90 -8.60 -7.36
C ASN A 135 -21.49 -8.21 -6.90
N ALA A 136 -20.53 -8.17 -7.82
CA ALA A 136 -19.16 -7.74 -7.52
C ALA A 136 -19.13 -6.28 -7.01
N LEU A 137 -19.87 -5.38 -7.66
CA LEU A 137 -19.99 -3.99 -7.22
C LEU A 137 -20.61 -3.89 -5.82
N THR A 138 -21.64 -4.67 -5.55
CA THR A 138 -22.30 -4.72 -4.23
C THR A 138 -21.34 -5.21 -3.15
N ALA A 139 -20.53 -6.23 -3.43
CA ALA A 139 -19.53 -6.75 -2.50
C ALA A 139 -18.45 -5.71 -2.18
N VAL A 140 -17.97 -4.98 -3.20
CA VAL A 140 -17.00 -3.88 -3.02
C VAL A 140 -17.62 -2.77 -2.17
N GLN A 141 -18.86 -2.37 -2.45
CA GLN A 141 -19.55 -1.34 -1.68
C GLN A 141 -19.71 -1.75 -0.20
N ASN A 142 -20.07 -3.00 0.06
CA ASN A 142 -20.21 -3.52 1.42
C ASN A 142 -18.87 -3.54 2.15
N SER A 143 -17.80 -3.97 1.49
CA SER A 143 -16.45 -3.96 2.06
C SER A 143 -15.98 -2.54 2.37
N LEU A 144 -16.23 -1.59 1.48
CA LEU A 144 -15.91 -0.18 1.70
C LEU A 144 -16.71 0.41 2.87
N ASN A 145 -18.02 0.15 2.92
CA ASN A 145 -18.86 0.61 4.02
C ASN A 145 -18.41 0.01 5.35
N ALA A 146 -18.05 -1.27 5.38
CA ALA A 146 -17.50 -1.91 6.57
C ALA A 146 -16.15 -1.31 6.98
N HIS A 147 -15.28 -0.99 6.02
CA HIS A 147 -14.01 -0.32 6.28
C HIS A 147 -14.22 1.10 6.85
N ILE A 148 -15.11 1.90 6.25
CA ILE A 148 -15.45 3.25 6.71
C ILE A 148 -16.06 3.22 8.12
N ALA A 149 -16.91 2.22 8.43
CA ALA A 149 -17.51 2.05 9.75
C ALA A 149 -16.52 1.49 10.79
N ASN A 150 -15.39 0.92 10.36
CA ASN A 150 -14.40 0.34 11.26
C ASN A 150 -13.51 1.42 11.88
N THR A 151 -13.85 1.80 13.11
CA THR A 151 -13.07 2.72 13.95
C THR A 151 -12.05 2.01 14.84
N LEU A 152 -11.90 0.69 14.75
CA LEU A 152 -11.00 -0.04 15.63
C LEU A 152 -9.52 0.05 15.18
N ASN A 153 -9.20 0.43 13.94
CA ASN A 153 -7.84 0.73 13.43
C ASN A 153 -7.97 1.06 11.92
N PRO A 154 -7.62 2.26 11.39
CA PRO A 154 -6.67 3.25 11.93
C PRO A 154 -7.21 4.55 12.55
N HIS A 155 -8.53 4.78 12.69
CA HIS A 155 -9.03 6.05 13.26
C HIS A 155 -9.51 5.90 14.71
N GLY A 156 -8.79 6.50 15.65
CA GLY A 156 -9.17 6.52 17.07
C GLY A 156 -8.57 5.39 17.90
N VAL A 157 -7.40 4.87 17.50
CA VAL A 157 -6.71 3.83 18.27
C VAL A 157 -6.41 4.31 19.69
N THR A 158 -6.86 3.55 20.67
CA THR A 158 -6.62 3.78 22.09
C THR A 158 -5.18 3.41 22.45
N LYS A 159 -4.67 3.95 23.57
CA LYS A 159 -3.35 3.56 24.10
C LYS A 159 -3.22 2.05 24.27
N VAL A 160 -4.30 1.35 24.63
CA VAL A 160 -4.32 -0.11 24.77
C VAL A 160 -4.02 -0.79 23.43
N GLN A 161 -4.62 -0.31 22.33
CA GLN A 161 -4.47 -0.92 21.00
C GLN A 161 -3.05 -0.81 20.43
N VAL A 162 -2.30 0.22 20.83
CA VAL A 162 -0.89 0.41 20.43
C VAL A 162 0.11 -0.12 21.47
N GLY A 163 -0.34 -0.88 22.47
CA GLY A 163 0.53 -1.47 23.49
C GLY A 163 1.05 -0.48 24.55
N LEU A 164 0.48 0.73 24.61
CA LEU A 164 0.85 1.80 25.53
C LEU A 164 -0.16 1.96 26.69
N GLY A 165 -1.06 1.00 26.89
CA GLY A 165 -2.17 1.09 27.86
C GLY A 165 -1.71 1.29 29.32
N ASN A 166 -0.52 0.80 29.66
CA ASN A 166 0.05 0.94 31.00
C ASN A 166 0.84 2.24 31.22
N LEU A 167 1.03 3.07 30.17
CA LEU A 167 1.80 4.30 30.29
C LEU A 167 0.91 5.49 30.69
N PRO A 168 1.32 6.27 31.71
CA PRO A 168 0.65 7.51 32.07
C PRO A 168 0.57 8.52 30.92
N ASN A 169 -0.37 9.47 31.01
CA ASN A 169 -0.50 10.56 30.04
C ASN A 169 0.31 11.80 30.42
N ALA A 170 0.58 11.99 31.71
CA ALA A 170 1.30 13.14 32.22
C ALA A 170 2.82 12.91 32.13
N LYS A 171 3.54 13.99 31.84
CA LYS A 171 4.99 14.07 31.91
C LYS A 171 5.40 15.31 32.71
N SER A 172 6.52 15.25 33.41
CA SER A 172 7.02 16.39 34.20
C SER A 172 8.54 16.53 34.11
N ASP A 173 8.99 17.78 34.11
CA ASP A 173 10.40 18.17 34.19
C ASP A 173 10.86 18.35 35.65
N ALA A 174 9.93 18.24 36.61
CA ALA A 174 10.23 18.45 38.03
C ALA A 174 11.04 17.27 38.61
N ILE A 175 12.19 17.59 39.21
CA ILE A 175 13.08 16.60 39.85
C ILE A 175 12.61 16.12 41.23
N ASN A 176 11.62 16.80 41.81
CA ASN A 176 11.10 16.55 43.16
C ASN A 176 9.64 16.05 43.17
N LEU A 177 9.06 15.76 42.00
CA LEU A 177 7.72 15.21 41.91
C LEU A 177 7.74 13.70 42.21
N ASN A 178 6.97 13.27 43.20
CA ASN A 178 6.79 11.86 43.54
C ASN A 178 5.34 11.44 43.23
N ASP A 179 5.08 11.10 41.96
CA ASP A 179 3.77 10.67 41.47
C ASP A 179 3.93 9.52 40.45
N THR A 180 3.30 8.39 40.73
CA THR A 180 3.34 7.21 39.86
C THR A 180 2.54 7.38 38.57
N ASN A 181 1.68 8.40 38.48
CA ASN A 181 0.89 8.73 37.30
C ASN A 181 1.57 9.75 36.39
N THR A 182 2.84 10.07 36.62
CA THR A 182 3.59 11.05 35.83
C THR A 182 4.96 10.51 35.44
N LEU A 183 5.28 10.55 34.14
CA LEU A 183 6.59 10.17 33.63
C LEU A 183 7.60 11.32 33.80
N ALA A 184 8.82 11.01 34.27
CA ALA A 184 9.93 11.95 34.24
C ALA A 184 10.38 12.19 32.78
N THR A 185 10.66 13.43 32.42
CA THR A 185 11.25 13.75 31.11
C THR A 185 12.78 13.62 31.12
N SER A 186 13.37 13.58 29.93
CA SER A 186 14.83 13.69 29.80
C SER A 186 15.38 14.98 30.40
N ALA A 187 14.59 16.06 30.44
CA ALA A 187 14.96 17.31 31.09
C ALA A 187 15.06 17.16 32.62
N ALA A 188 14.11 16.46 33.25
CA ALA A 188 14.20 16.14 34.69
C ALA A 188 15.45 15.31 35.00
N VAL A 189 15.71 14.26 34.21
CA VAL A 189 16.89 13.40 34.38
C VAL A 189 18.19 14.19 34.19
N PHE A 190 18.24 15.05 33.17
CA PHE A 190 19.38 15.93 32.93
C PHE A 190 19.60 16.91 34.09
N ALA A 191 18.54 17.52 34.62
CA ALA A 191 18.64 18.43 35.75
C ALA A 191 19.19 17.73 37.01
N LEU A 192 18.72 16.51 37.30
CA LEU A 192 19.23 15.69 38.40
C LEU A 192 20.72 15.36 38.21
N ALA A 193 21.12 14.94 37.00
CA ALA A 193 22.51 14.60 36.69
C ALA A 193 23.47 15.79 36.86
N ASN A 194 22.98 17.03 36.74
CA ASN A 194 23.76 18.26 36.88
C ASN A 194 23.65 18.92 38.26
N MET A 195 23.14 18.23 39.29
CA MET A 195 23.14 18.76 40.66
C MET A 195 24.56 18.81 41.27
N ILE A 196 25.44 17.88 40.89
CA ILE A 196 26.87 17.96 41.18
C ILE A 196 27.54 18.63 39.97
N LEU A 197 28.05 19.84 40.18
CA LEU A 197 28.60 20.68 39.12
C LEU A 197 30.02 20.27 38.75
N LEU A 198 30.82 19.92 39.76
CA LEU A 198 32.22 19.53 39.59
C LEU A 198 32.67 18.76 40.82
N THR A 199 33.56 17.80 40.63
CA THR A 199 34.34 17.21 41.73
C THR A 199 35.82 17.40 41.45
N GLY A 200 36.63 17.40 42.49
CA GLY A 200 38.06 17.50 42.36
C GLY A 200 38.79 17.12 43.63
N SER A 201 40.11 17.10 43.55
CA SER A 201 41.00 16.86 44.67
C SER A 201 42.19 17.78 44.53
N ILE A 202 42.60 18.39 45.63
CA ILE A 202 43.84 19.18 45.69
C ILE A 202 44.75 18.61 46.75
N TYR A 203 46.03 18.50 46.40
CA TYR A 203 47.06 18.20 47.38
C TYR A 203 47.42 19.47 48.15
N LEU A 204 47.42 19.40 49.47
CA LEU A 204 47.77 20.52 50.34
C LEU A 204 49.14 20.32 50.99
N GLY A 205 49.53 19.06 51.24
CA GLY A 205 50.76 18.75 51.96
C GLY A 205 50.72 19.23 53.41
N ASP A 206 51.86 19.72 53.88
CA ASP A 206 52.02 20.21 55.25
C ASP A 206 51.39 21.61 55.42
N ILE A 207 50.62 21.81 56.49
CA ILE A 207 49.97 23.09 56.78
C ILE A 207 50.85 23.88 57.75
N PRO A 208 51.16 25.17 57.48
CA PRO A 208 51.93 26.00 58.40
C PRO A 208 51.29 26.02 59.79
N GLY A 209 52.14 25.86 60.81
CA GLY A 209 51.64 25.59 62.15
C GLY A 209 51.04 26.80 62.85
N PRO A 210 50.36 26.58 64.00
CA PRO A 210 49.62 27.63 64.69
C PRO A 210 50.49 28.81 65.17
N ASN A 211 51.80 28.61 65.28
CA ASN A 211 52.78 29.64 65.66
C ASN A 211 53.16 30.59 64.51
N ASP A 212 52.79 30.27 63.27
CA ASP A 212 53.20 31.02 62.07
C ASP A 212 52.16 32.07 61.63
N ASN A 213 51.17 32.39 62.46
CA ASN A 213 50.07 33.34 62.16
C ASN A 213 49.31 33.07 60.84
N GLY A 214 49.50 31.90 60.23
CA GLY A 214 49.06 31.64 58.87
C GLY A 214 48.06 30.49 58.79
N ALA A 215 46.77 30.80 58.69
CA ALA A 215 45.89 29.85 58.01
C ALA A 215 46.37 29.74 56.55
N ALA A 216 46.65 28.52 56.07
CA ALA A 216 46.94 28.30 54.67
C ALA A 216 45.68 28.62 53.85
N SER A 217 45.73 29.71 53.09
CA SER A 217 44.67 30.07 52.15
C SER A 217 45.08 29.59 50.76
N VAL A 218 44.50 28.49 50.32
CA VAL A 218 44.71 27.90 48.99
C VAL A 218 43.57 28.30 48.09
N THR A 219 43.89 28.98 46.98
CA THR A 219 42.89 29.22 45.93
C THR A 219 42.77 27.98 45.07
N VAL A 220 41.59 27.38 45.08
CA VAL A 220 41.27 26.20 44.28
C VAL A 220 40.68 26.67 42.98
N ASN A 221 41.48 26.61 41.91
CA ASN A 221 41.01 26.92 40.57
C ASN A 221 40.22 25.74 40.02
N LEU A 222 39.00 26.02 39.56
CA LEU A 222 38.13 25.02 38.96
C LEU A 222 38.57 24.77 37.52
N ALA A 223 38.59 23.49 37.12
CA ALA A 223 38.93 23.11 35.74
C ALA A 223 37.95 23.71 34.71
N ASN A 224 36.70 23.94 35.13
CA ASN A 224 35.66 24.57 34.33
C ASN A 224 34.91 25.59 35.18
N ALA A 225 34.46 26.67 34.55
CA ALA A 225 33.62 27.65 35.20
C ALA A 225 32.25 27.04 35.56
N VAL A 226 31.82 27.21 36.81
CA VAL A 226 30.48 26.82 37.27
C VAL A 226 29.48 27.96 37.12
N THR A 227 28.26 27.64 36.72
CA THR A 227 27.18 28.62 36.52
C THR A 227 26.18 28.56 37.67
N GLY A 228 25.91 29.70 38.29
CA GLY A 228 24.96 29.83 39.39
C GLY A 228 25.58 29.68 40.78
N ALA A 229 24.74 29.76 41.81
CA ALA A 229 25.17 29.58 43.19
C ALA A 229 25.47 28.10 43.48
N TYR A 230 26.53 27.85 44.25
CA TYR A 230 26.94 26.51 44.66
C TYR A 230 27.47 26.53 46.09
N ILE A 231 27.44 25.35 46.72
CA ILE A 231 28.20 25.08 47.94
C ILE A 231 29.36 24.16 47.63
N VAL A 232 30.41 24.27 48.43
CA VAL A 232 31.51 23.31 48.44
C VAL A 232 31.28 22.35 49.60
N ILE A 233 31.13 21.08 49.29
CA ILE A 233 31.24 20.01 50.28
C ILE A 233 32.58 19.33 50.03
N GLY A 234 33.33 19.06 51.09
CA GLY A 234 34.59 18.36 50.94
C GLY A 234 34.99 17.59 52.19
N SER A 235 36.03 16.79 52.03
CA SER A 235 36.64 15.99 53.08
C SER A 235 38.14 16.08 52.99
N ILE A 236 38.80 16.08 54.15
CA ILE A 236 40.24 15.90 54.24
C ILE A 236 40.54 14.41 54.09
N ARG A 237 41.44 14.07 53.18
CA ARG A 237 41.92 12.72 52.94
C ARG A 237 43.43 12.67 53.19
N SER A 238 43.85 11.78 54.09
CA SER A 238 45.27 11.47 54.29
C SER A 238 45.88 10.90 53.02
N ALA A 239 47.05 11.41 52.62
CA ALA A 239 47.83 10.92 51.48
C ALA A 239 48.72 9.73 51.86
N GLY A 240 49.11 9.64 53.14
CA GLY A 240 49.99 8.62 53.69
C GLY A 240 49.30 7.67 54.68
N THR A 241 50.08 7.01 55.51
CA THR A 241 49.58 6.10 56.56
C THR A 241 49.47 6.78 57.93
N ASN A 242 49.98 8.01 58.09
CA ASN A 242 50.02 8.72 59.36
C ASN A 242 48.76 9.58 59.60
N VAL A 243 47.63 8.90 59.75
CA VAL A 243 46.32 9.54 59.95
C VAL A 243 46.20 10.36 61.25
N ASN A 244 47.10 10.15 62.21
CA ASN A 244 47.08 10.84 63.51
C ASN A 244 47.59 12.29 63.44
N ASN A 245 48.43 12.61 62.45
CA ASN A 245 48.84 13.98 62.20
C ASN A 245 47.86 14.67 61.24
N ASP A 246 47.39 13.92 60.24
CA ASP A 246 46.54 14.41 59.15
C ASP A 246 45.12 14.81 59.59
N ASN A 247 44.67 14.37 60.76
CA ASN A 247 43.37 14.71 61.33
C ASN A 247 43.39 15.96 62.22
N ASN A 248 44.53 16.65 62.35
CA ASN A 248 44.71 17.83 63.19
C ASN A 248 44.43 19.15 62.47
N VAL A 249 43.60 19.12 61.42
CA VAL A 249 43.28 20.30 60.61
C VAL A 249 41.79 20.63 60.66
N ILE A 250 41.49 21.92 60.63
CA ILE A 250 40.14 22.44 60.40
C ILE A 250 40.14 23.29 59.13
N TRP A 251 39.02 23.32 58.43
CA TRP A 251 38.91 24.05 57.17
C TRP A 251 37.63 24.84 57.08
N VAL A 252 37.68 25.91 56.27
CA VAL A 252 36.52 26.69 55.87
C VAL A 252 36.69 27.11 54.41
N VAL A 253 35.58 27.19 53.68
CA VAL A 253 35.55 27.71 52.31
C VAL A 253 35.02 29.13 52.32
N ARG A 254 35.66 30.02 51.54
CA ARG A 254 35.23 31.40 51.35
C ARG A 254 35.47 31.85 49.91
N SER A 255 34.96 33.02 49.57
CA SER A 255 35.21 33.68 48.27
C SER A 255 34.88 32.78 47.07
N LEU A 256 33.67 32.22 47.05
CA LEU A 256 33.17 31.40 45.95
C LEU A 256 32.98 32.28 44.71
N THR A 257 33.52 31.85 43.57
CA THR A 257 33.38 32.51 42.27
C THR A 257 33.05 31.48 41.20
N ALA A 258 32.71 31.91 39.98
CA ALA A 258 32.49 30.97 38.89
C ALA A 258 33.70 30.06 38.60
N ASN A 259 34.93 30.51 38.91
CA ASN A 259 36.15 29.82 38.46
C ASN A 259 37.01 29.31 39.61
N SER A 260 36.68 29.65 40.86
CA SER A 260 37.49 29.26 42.01
C SER A 260 36.74 29.40 43.32
N PHE A 261 37.27 28.76 44.35
CA PHE A 261 36.97 29.08 45.75
C PHE A 261 38.27 29.12 46.54
N VAL A 262 38.24 29.78 47.70
CA VAL A 262 39.38 29.80 48.62
C VAL A 262 39.12 28.81 49.74
N LEU A 263 39.97 27.79 49.84
CA LEU A 263 40.04 26.90 50.99
C LEU A 263 41.00 27.50 52.01
N SER A 264 40.50 27.80 53.20
CA SER A 264 41.33 28.23 54.33
C SER A 264 41.45 27.08 55.31
N VAL A 265 42.66 26.52 55.43
CA VAL A 265 42.97 25.40 56.33
C VAL A 265 43.84 25.90 57.47
N ARG A 266 43.58 25.41 58.68
CA ARG A 266 44.34 25.73 59.87
C ARG A 266 44.71 24.44 60.58
N GLU A 267 45.99 24.33 60.91
CA GLU A 267 46.51 23.30 61.80
C GLU A 267 46.16 23.61 63.27
N LEU A 268 45.79 22.59 64.02
CA LEU A 268 45.49 22.65 65.45
C LEU A 268 46.71 22.30 66.32
N PHE A 269 47.59 21.43 65.84
CA PHE A 269 48.74 20.91 66.59
C PHE A 269 49.95 20.77 65.67
N SER A 270 51.07 21.40 66.04
CA SER A 270 52.33 21.40 65.29
C SER A 270 52.85 19.99 65.00
N SER A 271 52.49 19.47 63.83
CA SER A 271 52.79 18.13 63.33
C SER A 271 52.89 18.17 61.80
N THR A 272 53.69 17.31 61.18
CA THR A 272 53.73 17.31 59.71
C THR A 272 52.50 16.60 59.15
N GLN A 273 51.71 17.29 58.34
CA GLN A 273 50.59 16.70 57.58
C GLN A 273 51.00 16.32 56.15
N ASP A 274 50.26 15.37 55.60
CA ASP A 274 50.33 14.96 54.21
C ASP A 274 48.90 14.70 53.70
N ILE A 275 48.19 15.75 53.28
CA ILE A 275 46.74 15.69 53.05
C ILE A 275 46.29 16.20 51.69
N TYR A 276 45.17 15.64 51.23
CA TYR A 276 44.34 16.13 50.14
C TYR A 276 43.03 16.73 50.67
N PHE A 277 42.47 17.69 49.92
CA PHE A 277 41.08 18.09 50.07
C PHE A 277 40.30 17.63 48.84
N ASP A 278 39.46 16.61 49.03
CA ASP A 278 38.52 16.14 48.02
C ASP A 278 37.24 16.96 48.13
N TYR A 279 36.71 17.46 47.02
CA TYR A 279 35.56 18.33 47.00
C TYR A 279 34.54 17.98 45.92
N ALA A 280 33.29 18.29 46.21
CA ALA A 280 32.17 18.32 45.29
C ALA A 280 31.47 19.68 45.38
N LEU A 281 31.22 20.27 44.21
CA LEU A 281 30.43 21.49 44.08
C LEU A 281 28.98 21.09 43.85
N ILE A 282 28.11 21.44 44.80
CA ILE A 282 26.68 21.13 44.71
C ILE A 282 25.95 22.41 44.37
N LYS A 283 25.14 22.35 43.32
CA LYS A 283 24.29 23.46 42.90
C LYS A 283 23.27 23.76 44.01
N VAL A 284 23.13 25.04 44.36
CA VAL A 284 22.07 25.51 45.24
C VAL A 284 20.91 25.97 44.37
N SER A 285 19.71 25.46 44.67
CA SER A 285 18.45 25.84 44.01
C SER A 285 18.05 27.27 44.31
#